data_AF-A0A1P8EMM9-F1
#
_entry.id   AF-A0A1P8EMM9-F1
#
_cell.length_a   1.000
_cell.length_b   1.000
_cell.length_c   1.000
_cell.angle_alpha   90.00
_cell.angle_beta   90.00
_cell.angle_gamma   90.00
#
_symmetry.space_group_name_H-M   'P 1'
#
loop_
_entity.id
_entity.type
_entity.pdbx_description
1 polymer ?
#
loop_
_entity_poly.entity_id
_entity_poly.type
_entity_poly.pdbx_seq_one_letter_code
_entity_poly.pdbx_strand_id
1 'polypeptide(L)' 'MTACTSSTVLLKPDIQANLKQPCPDLNELESGQGKAVLLWSVDTVAKYNECKARHVALVKALE' A
#
# COMPACT_ATOMS: atom_id res chain seq x y z
N MET A 1 -37.31 25.38 -21.38
CA MET A 1 -36.19 25.66 -20.45
C MET A 1 -35.61 24.32 -20.03
N THR A 2 -34.61 23.82 -20.75
CA THR A 2 -33.89 22.59 -20.40
C THR A 2 -32.49 22.99 -19.99
N ALA A 3 -32.26 23.08 -18.69
CA ALA A 3 -30.93 23.23 -18.12
C ALA A 3 -30.62 21.95 -17.34
N CYS A 4 -29.95 21.01 -18.01
CA CYS A 4 -29.14 20.00 -17.32
C CYS A 4 -27.72 20.54 -17.31
N THR A 5 -27.27 21.06 -16.18
CA THR A 5 -25.91 21.62 -16.06
C THR A 5 -25.03 20.69 -15.24
N SER A 6 -23.96 20.26 -15.92
CA SER A 6 -22.73 19.59 -15.47
C SER A 6 -22.86 18.37 -14.56
N SER A 7 -22.74 17.19 -15.19
CA SER A 7 -22.19 16.02 -14.50
C SER A 7 -20.80 16.37 -13.98
N THR A 8 -20.61 16.31 -12.66
CA THR A 8 -19.28 16.19 -12.08
C THR A 8 -18.66 14.93 -12.66
N VAL A 9 -17.80 15.07 -13.67
CA VAL A 9 -16.87 14.00 -14.02
C VAL A 9 -16.10 13.74 -12.74
N LEU A 10 -16.35 12.61 -12.11
CA LEU A 10 -15.62 12.15 -10.95
C LEU A 10 -14.21 11.86 -11.48
N LEU A 11 -13.37 12.89 -11.49
CA LEU A 11 -11.97 12.82 -11.90
C LEU A 11 -11.30 11.90 -10.90
N LYS A 12 -11.23 10.61 -11.26
CA LYS A 12 -10.54 9.61 -10.46
C LYS A 12 -9.10 10.08 -10.37
N PRO A 13 -8.54 10.28 -9.17
CA PRO A 13 -7.16 10.72 -9.02
C PRO A 13 -6.25 9.79 -9.83
N ASP A 14 -5.37 10.36 -10.65
CA ASP A 14 -4.38 9.60 -11.41
C ASP A 14 -3.28 9.15 -10.46
N ILE A 15 -3.59 8.09 -9.71
CA ILE A 15 -2.68 7.48 -8.75
C ILE A 15 -1.68 6.63 -9.53
N GLN A 16 -0.40 6.90 -9.30
CA GLN A 16 0.71 6.16 -9.90
C GLN A 16 0.58 4.64 -9.65
N ALA A 17 0.92 3.83 -10.65
CA ALA A 17 0.72 2.38 -10.61
C ALA A 17 1.44 1.69 -9.43
N ASN A 18 2.62 2.19 -9.05
CA ASN A 18 3.38 1.69 -7.91
C ASN A 18 2.63 1.84 -6.58
N LEU A 19 1.80 2.88 -6.41
CA LEU A 19 1.00 3.10 -5.21
C LEU A 19 -0.20 2.15 -5.11
N LYS A 20 -0.66 1.62 -6.24
CA LYS A 20 -1.78 0.67 -6.33
C LYS A 20 -1.36 -0.79 -6.10
N GLN A 21 -0.06 -1.07 -6.07
CA GLN A 21 0.42 -2.42 -5.83
C GLN A 21 0.05 -2.87 -4.40
N PRO A 22 -0.27 -4.16 -4.19
CA PRO A 22 -0.53 -4.71 -2.86
C PRO A 22 0.76 -4.76 -2.02
N CYS A 23 0.64 -4.86 -0.70
CA CYS A 23 1.81 -5.02 0.17
C CYS A 23 2.44 -6.40 -0.05
N PRO A 24 3.77 -6.50 0.04
CA PRO A 24 4.42 -7.80 -0.08
C PRO A 24 3.90 -8.73 1.02
N ASP A 25 3.67 -9.98 0.66
CA ASP A 25 3.30 -11.00 1.62
C ASP A 25 4.44 -11.24 2.61
N LEU A 26 4.07 -11.50 3.86
CA LEU A 26 5.04 -11.90 4.88
C LEU A 26 5.51 -13.32 4.58
N ASN A 27 6.77 -13.59 4.85
CA ASN A 27 7.27 -14.96 4.76
C ASN A 27 6.61 -15.80 5.86
N GLU A 28 6.45 -17.10 5.63
CA GLU A 28 6.09 -18.00 6.72
C GLU A 28 7.27 -18.14 7.68
N LEU A 29 6.96 -18.32 8.97
CA LEU A 29 7.98 -18.61 9.96
C LEU A 29 8.27 -20.11 9.94
N GLU A 30 9.37 -20.49 9.29
CA GLU A 30 9.75 -21.89 9.09
C GLU A 30 10.04 -22.65 10.40
N SER A 31 10.41 -21.92 11.46
CA SER A 31 10.78 -22.52 12.75
C SER A 31 10.72 -21.51 13.90
N GLY A 32 10.43 -22.00 15.11
CA GLY A 32 10.56 -21.23 16.36
C GLY A 32 11.99 -21.08 16.88
N GLN A 33 13.01 -21.60 16.17
CA GLN A 33 14.40 -21.40 16.54
C GLN A 33 14.78 -19.91 16.48
N GLY A 34 15.52 -19.43 17.48
CA GLY A 34 15.85 -18.00 17.60
C GLY A 34 16.51 -17.39 16.36
N LYS A 35 17.38 -18.14 15.67
CA LYS A 35 17.97 -17.69 14.39
C LYS A 35 16.93 -17.47 13.30
N ALA A 36 15.99 -18.41 13.13
CA ALA A 36 14.92 -18.31 12.13
C ALA A 36 13.97 -17.16 12.47
N VAL A 37 13.56 -17.06 13.73
CA VAL A 37 12.72 -15.96 14.24
C VAL A 37 13.38 -14.62 14.01
N LEU A 38 14.69 -14.48 14.29
CA LEU A 38 15.40 -13.22 14.10
C LEU A 38 15.44 -12.79 12.63
N LEU A 39 15.80 -13.70 11.72
CA LEU A 39 15.86 -13.41 10.29
C LEU A 39 14.47 -13.07 9.73
N TRP A 40 13.46 -13.84 10.11
CA TRP A 40 12.07 -13.58 9.76
C TRP A 40 11.59 -12.20 10.28
N SER A 41 11.96 -11.85 11.51
CA SER A 41 11.57 -10.57 12.12
C SER A 41 12.16 -9.38 11.35
N VAL A 42 13.43 -9.47 10.95
CA VAL A 42 14.10 -8.41 10.17
C VAL A 42 13.43 -8.23 8.81
N ASP A 43 13.16 -9.32 8.08
CA ASP A 43 12.45 -9.27 6.80
C ASP A 43 11.04 -8.67 6.96
N THR A 44 10.30 -9.10 7.99
CA THR A 44 8.95 -8.61 8.27
C THR A 44 8.94 -7.10 8.53
N VAL A 45 9.89 -6.57 9.31
CA VAL A 45 10.00 -5.13 9.57
C VAL A 45 10.34 -4.36 8.28
N ALA A 46 11.20 -4.89 7.42
CA ALA A 46 11.53 -4.28 6.14
C ALA A 46 10.29 -4.16 5.24
N LYS A 47 9.55 -5.27 5.06
CA LYS A 47 8.30 -5.33 4.28
C LYS A 47 7.22 -4.39 4.84
N TYR A 48 7.10 -4.33 6.17
CA TYR A 48 6.18 -3.40 6.83
C TYR A 48 6.52 -1.93 6.51
N ASN A 49 7.80 -1.55 6.61
CA ASN A 49 8.23 -0.17 6.37
C ASN A 49 7.98 0.26 4.92
N GLU A 50 8.22 -0.64 3.95
CA GLU A 50 7.90 -0.42 2.54
C GLU A 50 6.38 -0.20 2.34
N CYS A 51 5.57 -1.12 2.87
CA CYS A 51 4.11 -1.05 2.82
C CYS A 51 3.58 0.26 3.44
N LYS A 52 4.11 0.64 4.61
CA LYS A 52 3.76 1.88 5.30
C LYS A 52 4.09 3.11 4.47
N ALA A 53 5.30 3.18 3.89
CA ALA A 53 5.72 4.31 3.06
C ALA A 53 4.80 4.49 1.85
N ARG A 54 4.46 3.39 1.17
CA ARG A 54 3.53 3.43 0.05
C ARG A 54 2.11 3.82 0.48
N HIS A 55 1.62 3.30 1.60
CA HIS A 55 0.30 3.66 2.13
C HIS A 55 0.21 5.16 2.44
N VAL A 56 1.24 5.72 3.09
CA VAL A 56 1.32 7.17 3.36
C VAL A 56 1.29 7.97 2.05
N ALA A 57 2.05 7.56 1.04
CA ALA A 57 2.04 8.23 -0.26
C ALA A 57 0.69 8.12 -0.98
N LEU A 58 0.01 6.98 -0.87
CA LEU A 58 -1.33 6.78 -1.43
C LEU A 58 -2.37 7.69 -0.76
N VAL A 59 -2.38 7.76 0.57
CA VAL A 59 -3.28 8.67 1.32
C VAL A 59 -3.05 10.11 0.90
N LYS A 60 -1.78 10.55 0.83
CA LYS A 60 -1.42 11.90 0.38
C LYS A 60 -1.84 12.23 -1.05
N ALA A 61 -1.96 11.22 -1.92
CA ALA A 61 -2.39 11.43 -3.30
C ALA A 61 -3.93 11.53 -3.43
N LEU A 62 -4.66 11.18 -2.38
CA LEU A 62 -6.12 11.22 -2.30
C LEU A 62 -6.65 12.42 -1.50
N GLU A 63 -5.81 13.04 -0.67
CA GLU A 63 -6.05 14.33 0.01
C GLU A 63 -5.94 15.52 -0.96
#